data_AF-A0AAV1HXG2-F1
#
_entry.id   AF-A0AAV1HXG2-F1
#
_cell.length_a   1.000
_cell.length_b   1.000
_cell.length_c   1.000
_cell.angle_alpha   90.00
_cell.angle_beta   90.00
_cell.angle_gamma   90.00
#
_symmetry.space_group_name_H-M   'P 1'
#
loop_
_entity.id
_entity.type
_entity.pdbx_description
1 polymer ?
#
loop_
_entity_poly.entity_id
_entity_poly.type
_entity_poly.pdbx_seq_one_letter_code
_entity_poly.pdbx_strand_id
1 'polypeptide(L)'
;MQPIVQARTPAIQERLHAIFPNGKDTKDIKLSAHAAAEVVDALSSLGSCFLFEEEMEVLLQALATRSDRCSAGDLVRVLLSTARASHRGPAVEQLAASQALVQHIPNLPPHILGKLLWALAKLDCRPPGLLAQLPAAMAKVAERSSGYQLLQICWSLAVLEHVDTEAFQTMWKQLHRQQSEIGMSSKAALQYCQVSKTQSGVKKAVSSTGWRCESEAVVDVYAVDIAIPELKIAVEVDGPSHFTRTKPKRRLGPSTMKMRHLASAGWTVFPISSDEWDDRHASQEKLDQLREIVVQQAKAKLKGTHE
;
A
#
# COMPACT_ATOMS: atom_id res chain seq x y z
N MET A 1 -8.59 19.08 15.81
CA MET A 1 -8.88 17.64 16.09
C MET A 1 -8.10 17.06 17.26
N GLN A 2 -6.96 17.61 17.68
CA GLN A 2 -6.20 17.13 18.85
C GLN A 2 -6.92 17.17 20.23
N PRO A 3 -7.84 18.11 20.56
CA PRO A 3 -8.35 18.19 21.93
C PRO A 3 -9.40 17.13 22.30
N ILE A 4 -10.15 16.61 21.33
CA ILE A 4 -11.25 15.64 21.58
C ILE A 4 -10.68 14.23 21.79
N VAL A 5 -9.51 13.94 21.21
CA VAL A 5 -8.86 12.63 21.29
C VAL A 5 -8.25 12.40 22.67
N GLN A 6 -7.61 13.41 23.28
CA GLN A 6 -6.96 13.27 24.60
C GLN A 6 -7.93 13.01 25.77
N ALA A 7 -9.21 13.42 25.66
CA ALA A 7 -10.16 13.31 26.77
C ALA A 7 -10.88 11.94 26.86
N ARG A 8 -10.83 11.10 25.82
CA ARG A 8 -11.53 9.80 25.78
C ARG A 8 -10.60 8.57 25.77
N THR A 9 -9.30 8.76 25.63
CA THR A 9 -8.28 7.70 25.63
C THR A 9 -8.20 6.91 26.95
N PRO A 10 -8.29 7.52 28.15
CA PRO A 10 -8.04 6.79 29.40
C PRO A 10 -9.05 5.68 29.68
N ALA A 11 -10.35 5.90 29.46
CA ALA A 11 -11.39 4.90 29.71
C ALA A 11 -11.35 3.74 28.69
N ILE A 12 -10.95 4.02 27.46
CA ILE A 12 -10.73 2.97 26.45
C ILE A 12 -9.47 2.17 26.80
N GLN A 13 -8.38 2.86 27.16
CA GLN A 13 -7.12 2.23 27.59
C GLN A 13 -7.31 1.40 28.86
N GLU A 14 -8.09 1.84 29.84
CA GLU A 14 -8.39 1.09 31.06
C GLU A 14 -9.19 -0.19 30.75
N ARG A 15 -10.19 -0.11 29.86
CA ARG A 15 -10.93 -1.29 29.40
C ARG A 15 -10.07 -2.23 28.56
N LEU A 16 -9.16 -1.71 27.74
CA LEU A 16 -8.17 -2.51 27.02
C LEU A 16 -7.20 -3.16 28.02
N HIS A 17 -6.72 -2.45 29.03
CA HIS A 17 -5.84 -3.00 30.08
C HIS A 17 -6.55 -4.10 30.89
N ALA A 18 -7.87 -4.04 31.10
CA ALA A 18 -8.63 -5.12 31.70
C ALA A 18 -8.71 -6.38 30.80
N ILE A 19 -8.66 -6.20 29.48
CA ILE A 19 -8.56 -7.28 28.49
C ILE A 19 -7.10 -7.78 28.35
N PHE A 20 -6.13 -6.90 28.60
CA PHE A 20 -4.69 -7.12 28.43
C PHE A 20 -3.91 -6.78 29.72
N PRO A 21 -4.08 -7.54 30.83
CA PRO A 21 -3.54 -7.16 32.13
C PRO A 21 -2.01 -7.05 32.17
N ASN A 22 -1.31 -7.73 31.25
CA ASN A 22 0.15 -7.70 31.14
C ASN A 22 0.69 -7.05 29.85
N GLY A 23 -0.17 -6.48 29.01
CA GLY A 23 0.18 -5.67 27.83
C GLY A 23 1.13 -6.27 26.77
N LYS A 24 1.73 -7.45 27.00
CA LYS A 24 2.81 -8.02 26.17
C LYS A 24 2.73 -9.54 26.03
N ASP A 25 2.09 -10.25 26.95
CA ASP A 25 1.97 -11.71 26.84
C ASP A 25 0.71 -12.12 26.05
N THR A 26 0.93 -12.59 24.83
CA THR A 26 -0.13 -13.12 23.96
C THR A 26 -0.87 -14.33 24.54
N LYS A 27 -0.28 -15.06 25.50
CA LYS A 27 -0.90 -16.22 26.16
C LYS A 27 -2.03 -15.85 27.11
N ASP A 28 -2.02 -14.61 27.61
CA ASP A 28 -3.01 -14.12 28.57
C ASP A 28 -4.30 -13.62 27.88
N ILE A 29 -4.33 -13.57 26.54
CA ILE A 29 -5.51 -13.10 25.78
C ILE A 29 -6.61 -14.17 25.78
N LYS A 30 -7.57 -13.98 26.69
CA LYS A 30 -8.76 -14.86 26.83
C LYS A 30 -9.84 -14.65 25.76
N LEU A 31 -9.63 -13.76 24.80
CA LEU A 31 -10.58 -13.51 23.71
C LEU A 31 -10.59 -14.67 22.71
N SER A 32 -11.77 -15.02 22.19
CA SER A 32 -11.89 -15.89 21.02
C SER A 32 -11.21 -15.27 19.79
N ALA A 33 -10.90 -16.08 18.77
CA ALA A 33 -10.32 -15.57 17.53
C ALA A 33 -11.23 -14.52 16.86
N HIS A 34 -12.53 -14.80 16.79
CA HIS A 34 -13.52 -13.87 16.25
C HIS A 34 -13.59 -12.56 17.05
N ALA A 35 -13.66 -12.62 18.38
CA ALA A 35 -13.70 -11.42 19.22
C ALA A 35 -12.42 -10.59 19.08
N ALA A 36 -11.24 -11.23 19.00
CA ALA A 36 -9.99 -10.52 18.76
C ALA A 36 -9.98 -9.83 17.39
N ALA A 37 -10.50 -10.48 16.34
CA ALA A 37 -10.62 -9.89 15.00
C ALA A 37 -11.55 -8.66 14.98
N GLU A 38 -12.69 -8.73 15.70
CA GLU A 38 -13.61 -7.59 15.89
C GLU A 38 -12.92 -6.42 16.60
N VAL A 39 -12.15 -6.69 17.65
CA VAL A 39 -11.42 -5.64 18.37
C VAL A 39 -10.38 -4.98 17.47
N VAL A 40 -9.60 -5.76 16.70
CA VAL A 40 -8.65 -5.19 15.72
C VAL A 40 -9.37 -4.30 14.71
N ASP A 41 -10.54 -4.71 14.22
CA ASP A 41 -11.32 -3.89 13.28
C ASP A 41 -11.78 -2.57 13.91
N ALA A 42 -12.29 -2.63 15.14
CA ALA A 42 -12.70 -1.45 15.89
C ALA A 42 -11.53 -0.49 16.14
N LEU A 43 -10.39 -1.00 16.62
CA LEU A 43 -9.19 -0.20 16.89
C LEU A 43 -8.65 0.45 15.61
N SER A 44 -8.66 -0.29 14.48
CA SER A 44 -8.25 0.25 13.17
C SER A 44 -9.09 1.46 12.73
N SER A 45 -10.37 1.50 13.13
CA SER A 45 -11.33 2.54 12.77
C SER A 45 -11.29 3.75 13.71
N LEU A 46 -10.95 3.56 14.99
CA LEU A 46 -10.99 4.60 16.02
C LEU A 46 -9.74 5.48 16.10
N GLY A 47 -8.62 5.03 15.54
CA GLY A 47 -7.35 5.76 15.59
C GLY A 47 -6.12 4.93 15.27
N SER A 48 -6.27 3.60 15.25
CA SER A 48 -5.26 2.63 14.85
C SER A 48 -3.91 2.88 15.54
N CYS A 49 -2.80 2.77 14.80
CA CYS A 49 -1.43 3.00 15.24
C CYS A 49 -1.16 4.40 15.85
N PHE A 50 -2.05 5.38 15.71
CA PHE A 50 -1.85 6.68 16.37
C PHE A 50 -2.24 6.64 17.86
N LEU A 51 -3.11 5.71 18.24
CA LEU A 51 -3.66 5.64 19.60
C LEU A 51 -3.47 4.27 20.27
N PHE A 52 -3.35 3.20 19.48
CA PHE A 52 -3.45 1.82 19.95
C PHE A 52 -2.43 0.89 19.23
N GLU A 53 -1.23 1.38 18.91
CA GLU A 53 -0.23 0.58 18.19
C GLU A 53 0.14 -0.69 18.97
N GLU A 54 0.42 -0.57 20.28
CA GLU A 54 0.82 -1.68 21.13
C GLU A 54 -0.30 -2.72 21.28
N GLU A 55 -1.53 -2.29 21.57
CA GLU A 55 -2.67 -3.19 21.72
C GLU A 55 -3.02 -3.90 20.41
N MET A 56 -2.93 -3.19 19.27
CA MET A 56 -3.08 -3.81 17.96
C MET A 56 -2.01 -4.87 17.71
N GLU A 57 -0.73 -4.58 17.98
CA GLU A 57 0.36 -5.55 17.79
C GLU A 57 0.17 -6.81 18.64
N VAL A 58 -0.21 -6.66 19.91
CA VAL A 58 -0.47 -7.79 20.81
C VAL A 58 -1.61 -8.67 20.29
N LEU A 59 -2.72 -8.05 19.85
CA LEU A 59 -3.84 -8.78 19.26
C LEU A 59 -3.49 -9.48 17.95
N LEU A 60 -2.76 -8.78 17.06
CA LEU A 60 -2.31 -9.33 15.80
C LEU A 60 -1.37 -10.52 16.03
N GLN A 61 -0.43 -10.40 16.95
CA GLN A 61 0.49 -11.50 17.29
C GLN A 61 -0.27 -12.70 17.86
N ALA A 62 -1.23 -12.47 18.76
CA ALA A 62 -2.04 -13.55 19.31
C ALA A 62 -2.93 -14.20 18.25
N LEU A 63 -3.49 -13.45 17.29
CA LEU A 63 -4.21 -14.01 16.15
C LEU A 63 -3.27 -14.82 15.25
N ALA A 64 -2.06 -14.33 14.99
CA ALA A 64 -1.09 -14.99 14.13
C ALA A 64 -0.65 -16.36 14.69
N THR A 65 -0.42 -16.45 16.01
CA THR A 65 -0.02 -17.70 16.70
C THR A 65 -1.13 -18.74 16.76
N ARG A 66 -2.40 -18.34 16.63
CA ARG A 66 -3.57 -19.23 16.61
C ARG A 66 -4.41 -19.09 15.34
N SER A 67 -3.74 -18.82 14.21
CA SER A 67 -4.39 -18.58 12.93
C SER A 67 -5.21 -19.78 12.44
N ASP A 68 -4.85 -20.99 12.86
CA ASP A 68 -5.60 -22.24 12.67
C ASP A 68 -7.01 -22.22 13.29
N ARG A 69 -7.20 -21.42 14.35
CA ARG A 69 -8.49 -21.25 15.03
C ARG A 69 -9.31 -20.08 14.48
N CYS A 70 -8.77 -19.35 13.52
CA CYS A 70 -9.44 -18.22 12.88
C CYS A 70 -10.22 -18.69 11.66
N SER A 71 -11.44 -18.19 11.48
CA SER A 71 -12.14 -18.39 10.20
C SER A 71 -11.42 -17.60 9.09
N ALA A 72 -11.54 -18.04 7.84
CA ALA A 72 -11.02 -17.27 6.70
C ALA A 72 -11.63 -15.85 6.65
N GLY A 73 -12.90 -15.70 7.06
CA GLY A 73 -13.56 -14.40 7.17
C GLY A 73 -12.91 -13.47 8.20
N ASP A 74 -12.57 -13.99 9.37
CA ASP A 74 -11.86 -13.22 10.41
C ASP A 74 -10.46 -12.81 9.96
N LEU A 75 -9.73 -13.71 9.30
CA LEU A 75 -8.40 -13.42 8.76
C LEU A 75 -8.47 -12.31 7.69
N VAL A 76 -9.41 -12.40 6.75
CA VAL A 76 -9.60 -11.36 5.73
C VAL A 76 -10.02 -10.03 6.36
N ARG A 77 -10.89 -10.05 7.38
CA ARG A 77 -11.29 -8.85 8.12
C ARG A 77 -10.07 -8.17 8.73
N VAL A 78 -9.27 -8.92 9.48
CA VAL A 78 -8.06 -8.40 10.13
C VAL A 78 -7.10 -7.78 9.11
N LEU A 79 -6.83 -8.47 8.00
CA LEU A 79 -5.98 -7.94 6.92
C LEU A 79 -6.56 -6.66 6.29
N LEU A 80 -7.88 -6.57 6.11
CA LEU A 80 -8.53 -5.38 5.60
C LEU A 80 -8.48 -4.21 6.59
N SER A 81 -8.62 -4.50 7.89
CA SER A 81 -8.52 -3.51 8.98
C SER A 81 -7.11 -2.95 9.08
N THR A 82 -6.10 -3.81 9.06
CA THR A 82 -4.69 -3.38 9.08
C THR A 82 -4.32 -2.64 7.80
N ALA A 83 -4.83 -3.04 6.64
CA ALA A 83 -4.66 -2.29 5.40
C ALA A 83 -5.28 -0.89 5.49
N ARG A 84 -6.52 -0.74 5.96
CA ARG A 84 -7.15 0.58 6.17
C ARG A 84 -6.33 1.48 7.09
N ALA A 85 -5.82 0.89 8.15
CA ALA A 85 -4.91 1.51 9.11
C ALA A 85 -3.51 1.86 8.55
N SER A 86 -3.13 1.32 7.38
CA SER A 86 -1.74 1.33 6.90
C SER A 86 -0.78 0.69 7.91
N HIS A 87 -1.24 -0.33 8.63
CA HIS A 87 -0.52 -1.07 9.64
C HIS A 87 0.06 -2.35 9.02
N ARG A 88 1.39 -2.46 9.00
CA ARG A 88 2.08 -3.66 8.53
C ARG A 88 3.17 -4.05 9.51
N GLY A 89 3.20 -5.32 9.86
CA GLY A 89 4.20 -5.90 10.74
C GLY A 89 4.28 -7.41 10.55
N PRO A 90 5.20 -8.10 11.24
CA PRO A 90 5.40 -9.55 11.09
C PRO A 90 4.13 -10.36 11.30
N ALA A 91 3.31 -10.00 12.28
CA ALA A 91 2.04 -10.69 12.55
C ALA A 91 1.06 -10.59 11.37
N VAL A 92 0.98 -9.44 10.70
CA VAL A 92 0.15 -9.25 9.50
C VAL A 92 0.63 -10.13 8.35
N GLU A 93 1.94 -10.21 8.15
CA GLU A 93 2.54 -11.06 7.12
C GLU A 93 2.32 -12.55 7.41
N GLN A 94 2.43 -12.96 8.68
CA GLN A 94 2.14 -14.32 9.12
C GLN A 94 0.67 -14.69 8.92
N LEU A 95 -0.26 -13.79 9.25
CA LEU A 95 -1.70 -14.00 9.01
C LEU A 95 -2.00 -14.15 7.52
N ALA A 96 -1.41 -13.30 6.68
CA ALA A 96 -1.55 -13.36 5.22
C ALA A 96 -0.99 -14.66 4.62
N ALA A 97 0.04 -15.24 5.24
CA ALA A 97 0.65 -16.50 4.83
C ALA A 97 0.05 -17.74 5.53
N SER A 98 -0.96 -17.57 6.40
CA SER A 98 -1.48 -18.68 7.21
C SER A 98 -2.17 -19.75 6.35
N GLN A 99 -1.92 -21.02 6.67
CA GLN A 99 -2.54 -22.14 5.97
C GLN A 99 -4.08 -22.10 6.06
N ALA A 100 -4.61 -21.62 7.19
CA ALA A 100 -6.04 -21.40 7.42
C ALA A 100 -6.66 -20.49 6.36
N LEU A 101 -5.95 -19.45 5.90
CA LEU A 101 -6.40 -18.58 4.81
C LEU A 101 -6.15 -19.20 3.44
N VAL A 102 -4.93 -19.71 3.20
CA VAL A 102 -4.46 -20.22 1.90
C VAL A 102 -5.40 -21.30 1.36
N GLN A 103 -5.79 -22.27 2.19
CA GLN A 103 -6.64 -23.40 1.76
C GLN A 103 -8.06 -22.98 1.33
N HIS A 104 -8.53 -21.81 1.77
CA HIS A 104 -9.87 -21.32 1.46
C HIS A 104 -9.91 -20.44 0.20
N ILE A 105 -8.77 -19.99 -0.32
CA ILE A 105 -8.69 -19.08 -1.50
C ILE A 105 -9.51 -19.57 -2.69
N PRO A 106 -9.46 -20.85 -3.12
CA PRO A 106 -10.25 -21.33 -4.26
C PRO A 106 -11.77 -21.19 -4.07
N ASN A 107 -12.22 -21.09 -2.83
CA ASN A 107 -13.64 -21.10 -2.47
C ASN A 107 -14.14 -19.77 -1.91
N LEU A 108 -13.29 -18.75 -1.78
CA LEU A 108 -13.72 -17.44 -1.27
C LEU A 108 -14.74 -16.78 -2.22
N PRO A 109 -15.80 -16.15 -1.68
CA PRO A 109 -16.69 -15.34 -2.50
C PRO A 109 -15.94 -14.19 -3.20
N PRO A 110 -16.34 -13.78 -4.41
CA PRO A 110 -15.66 -12.72 -5.17
C PRO A 110 -15.43 -11.43 -4.38
N HIS A 111 -16.45 -10.97 -3.66
CA HIS A 111 -16.37 -9.74 -2.87
C HIS A 111 -15.42 -9.83 -1.66
N ILE A 112 -15.18 -11.04 -1.14
CA ILE A 112 -14.20 -11.29 -0.06
C ILE A 112 -12.79 -11.38 -0.64
N LEU A 113 -12.61 -12.09 -1.76
CA LEU A 113 -11.33 -12.19 -2.43
C LEU A 113 -10.84 -10.82 -2.91
N GLY A 114 -11.72 -9.99 -3.47
CA GLY A 114 -11.38 -8.61 -3.87
C GLY A 114 -10.90 -7.76 -2.69
N LYS A 115 -11.57 -7.85 -1.54
CA LYS A 115 -11.14 -7.16 -0.30
C LYS A 115 -9.78 -7.65 0.20
N LEU A 116 -9.55 -8.97 0.17
CA LEU A 116 -8.28 -9.57 0.55
C LEU A 116 -7.14 -9.09 -0.36
N LEU A 117 -7.33 -9.19 -1.69
CA LEU A 117 -6.32 -8.75 -2.66
C LEU A 117 -6.04 -7.25 -2.55
N TRP A 118 -7.07 -6.44 -2.36
CA TRP A 118 -6.90 -5.00 -2.14
C TRP A 118 -6.08 -4.73 -0.88
N ALA A 119 -6.33 -5.46 0.22
CA ALA A 119 -5.59 -5.30 1.47
C ALA A 119 -4.11 -5.66 1.30
N LEU A 120 -3.82 -6.79 0.65
CA LEU A 120 -2.47 -7.23 0.32
C LEU A 120 -1.75 -6.24 -0.59
N ALA A 121 -2.43 -5.78 -1.65
CA ALA A 121 -1.92 -4.78 -2.57
C ALA A 121 -1.61 -3.46 -1.86
N LYS A 122 -2.53 -2.94 -1.03
CA LYS A 122 -2.30 -1.70 -0.28
C LYS A 122 -1.06 -1.77 0.59
N LEU A 123 -0.89 -2.87 1.33
CA LEU A 123 0.24 -3.07 2.24
C LEU A 123 1.51 -3.56 1.53
N ASP A 124 1.47 -3.83 0.23
CA ASP A 124 2.56 -4.42 -0.54
C ASP A 124 3.02 -5.79 0.02
N CYS A 125 2.06 -6.58 0.48
CA CYS A 125 2.29 -7.93 1.02
C CYS A 125 2.07 -8.99 -0.06
N ARG A 126 3.08 -9.80 -0.36
CA ARG A 126 3.05 -10.84 -1.41
C ARG A 126 3.23 -12.26 -0.85
N PRO A 127 2.23 -12.83 -0.14
CA PRO A 127 2.32 -14.19 0.40
C PRO A 127 2.33 -15.25 -0.72
N PRO A 128 3.47 -15.92 -1.02
CA PRO A 128 3.59 -16.75 -2.22
C PRO A 128 2.60 -17.92 -2.26
N GLY A 129 2.38 -18.57 -1.11
CA GLY A 129 1.45 -19.69 -1.00
C GLY A 129 0.00 -19.30 -1.32
N LEU A 130 -0.44 -18.11 -0.91
CA LEU A 130 -1.76 -17.57 -1.23
C LEU A 130 -1.87 -17.20 -2.71
N LEU A 131 -0.85 -16.51 -3.23
CA LEU A 131 -0.82 -16.07 -4.63
C LEU A 131 -0.83 -17.25 -5.61
N ALA A 132 -0.18 -18.36 -5.25
CA ALA A 132 -0.19 -19.60 -6.01
C ALA A 132 -1.58 -20.26 -6.11
N GLN A 133 -2.51 -19.96 -5.19
CA GLN A 133 -3.88 -20.49 -5.23
C GLN A 133 -4.83 -19.68 -6.12
N LEU A 134 -4.42 -18.49 -6.57
CA LEU A 134 -5.29 -17.58 -7.32
C LEU A 134 -5.81 -18.19 -8.63
N PRO A 135 -5.01 -18.85 -9.49
CA PRO A 135 -5.51 -19.40 -10.75
C PRO A 135 -6.72 -20.33 -10.57
N ALA A 136 -6.72 -21.15 -9.52
CA ALA A 136 -7.82 -22.06 -9.20
C ALA A 136 -9.12 -21.33 -8.79
N ALA A 137 -9.03 -20.10 -8.27
CA ALA A 137 -10.17 -19.28 -7.89
C ALA A 137 -10.72 -18.43 -9.05
N MET A 138 -9.84 -17.96 -9.95
CA MET A 138 -10.14 -16.81 -10.83
C MET A 138 -11.25 -17.07 -11.84
N ALA A 139 -11.38 -18.27 -12.41
CA ALA A 139 -12.44 -18.54 -13.39
C ALA A 139 -13.84 -18.31 -12.79
N LYS A 140 -14.12 -18.94 -11.64
CA LYS A 140 -15.38 -18.81 -10.91
C LYS A 140 -15.60 -17.39 -10.39
N VAL A 141 -14.52 -16.72 -9.97
CA VAL A 141 -14.59 -15.35 -9.46
C VAL A 141 -14.92 -14.37 -10.59
N ALA A 142 -14.29 -14.51 -11.75
CA ALA A 142 -14.52 -13.64 -12.90
C ALA A 142 -15.99 -13.66 -13.32
N GLU A 143 -16.58 -14.83 -13.51
CA GLU A 143 -17.98 -14.99 -13.95
C GLU A 143 -18.99 -14.34 -13.00
N ARG A 144 -18.71 -14.34 -11.70
CA ARG A 144 -19.62 -13.88 -10.65
C ARG A 144 -19.33 -12.46 -10.16
N SER A 145 -18.31 -11.82 -10.70
CA SER A 145 -17.88 -10.49 -10.27
C SER A 145 -18.58 -9.39 -11.05
N SER A 146 -18.92 -8.31 -10.35
CA SER A 146 -19.30 -7.05 -11.00
C SER A 146 -18.09 -6.34 -11.61
N GLY A 147 -18.31 -5.41 -12.53
CA GLY A 147 -17.24 -4.61 -13.14
C GLY A 147 -16.34 -3.90 -12.13
N TYR A 148 -16.91 -3.39 -11.03
CA TYR A 148 -16.12 -2.80 -9.93
C TYR A 148 -15.23 -3.83 -9.22
N GLN A 149 -15.73 -5.03 -8.96
CA GLN A 149 -14.94 -6.11 -8.33
C GLN A 149 -13.82 -6.58 -9.25
N LEU A 150 -14.11 -6.75 -10.54
CA LEU A 150 -13.11 -7.08 -11.56
C LEU A 150 -12.00 -6.02 -11.60
N LEU A 151 -12.37 -4.73 -11.63
CA LEU A 151 -11.42 -3.61 -11.63
C LEU A 151 -10.55 -3.61 -10.37
N GLN A 152 -11.15 -3.78 -9.19
CA GLN A 152 -10.41 -3.86 -7.92
C GLN A 152 -9.43 -5.03 -7.93
N ILE A 153 -9.83 -6.21 -8.43
CA ILE A 153 -8.96 -7.38 -8.49
C ILE A 153 -7.81 -7.16 -9.50
N CYS A 154 -8.11 -6.67 -10.71
CA CYS A 154 -7.08 -6.35 -11.71
C CYS A 154 -6.06 -5.34 -11.17
N TRP A 155 -6.53 -4.25 -10.57
CA TRP A 155 -5.64 -3.28 -9.92
C TRP A 155 -4.77 -3.92 -8.83
N SER A 156 -5.39 -4.74 -7.96
CA SER A 156 -4.65 -5.40 -6.88
C SER A 156 -3.57 -6.34 -7.42
N LEU A 157 -3.88 -7.12 -8.45
CA LEU A 157 -2.93 -8.01 -9.11
C LEU A 157 -1.80 -7.23 -9.78
N ALA A 158 -2.08 -6.06 -10.36
CA ALA A 158 -1.05 -5.20 -10.94
C ALA A 158 -0.09 -4.65 -9.87
N VAL A 159 -0.62 -4.19 -8.74
CA VAL A 159 0.18 -3.77 -7.57
C VAL A 159 1.02 -4.93 -7.03
N LEU A 160 0.48 -6.14 -7.04
CA LEU A 160 1.17 -7.34 -6.57
C LEU A 160 2.12 -7.96 -7.62
N GLU A 161 2.27 -7.35 -8.80
CA GLU A 161 3.17 -7.81 -9.89
C GLU A 161 2.74 -9.11 -10.57
N HIS A 162 1.44 -9.30 -10.71
CA HIS A 162 0.84 -10.49 -11.33
C HIS A 162 0.19 -10.19 -12.69
N VAL A 163 0.56 -9.09 -13.37
CA VAL A 163 -0.03 -8.70 -14.66
C VAL A 163 0.12 -9.76 -15.76
N ASP A 164 1.22 -10.51 -15.75
CA ASP A 164 1.51 -11.53 -16.77
C ASP A 164 0.92 -12.92 -16.45
N THR A 165 0.19 -13.05 -15.34
CA THR A 165 -0.36 -14.34 -14.91
C THR A 165 -1.71 -14.67 -15.55
N GLU A 166 -2.02 -15.97 -15.64
CA GLU A 166 -3.35 -16.45 -16.05
C GLU A 166 -4.48 -15.85 -15.19
N ALA A 167 -4.20 -15.64 -13.90
CA ALA A 167 -5.13 -15.01 -12.98
C ALA A 167 -5.51 -13.58 -13.45
N PHE A 168 -4.53 -12.74 -13.80
CA PHE A 168 -4.81 -11.41 -14.31
C PHE A 168 -5.51 -11.45 -15.67
N GLN A 169 -5.01 -12.28 -16.61
CA GLN A 169 -5.58 -12.40 -17.94
C GLN A 169 -7.06 -12.82 -17.92
N THR A 170 -7.42 -13.72 -17.01
CA THR A 170 -8.81 -14.18 -16.82
C THR A 170 -9.72 -13.03 -16.38
N MET A 171 -9.28 -12.28 -15.37
CA MET A 171 -10.04 -11.13 -14.85
C MET A 171 -10.15 -10.01 -15.87
N TRP A 172 -9.05 -9.72 -16.58
CA TRP A 172 -8.98 -8.68 -17.60
C TRP A 172 -9.91 -8.97 -18.80
N LYS A 173 -9.91 -10.22 -19.30
CA LYS A 173 -10.84 -10.66 -20.36
C LYS A 173 -12.29 -10.47 -19.95
N GLN A 174 -12.63 -10.78 -18.70
CA GLN A 174 -14.00 -10.62 -18.21
C GLN A 174 -14.37 -9.13 -18.02
N LEU A 175 -13.44 -8.31 -17.54
CA LEU A 175 -13.64 -6.87 -17.40
C LEU A 175 -13.96 -6.22 -18.75
N HIS A 176 -13.22 -6.58 -19.81
CA HIS A 176 -13.48 -6.09 -21.16
C HIS A 176 -14.87 -6.47 -21.70
N ARG A 177 -15.37 -7.66 -21.36
CA ARG A 177 -16.73 -8.06 -21.75
C ARG A 177 -17.82 -7.21 -21.08
N GLN A 178 -17.54 -6.69 -19.88
CA GLN A 178 -18.46 -5.83 -19.12
C GLN A 178 -18.22 -4.32 -19.34
N GLN A 179 -17.32 -3.95 -20.25
CA GLN A 179 -16.83 -2.56 -20.40
C GLN A 179 -17.93 -1.54 -20.73
N SER A 180 -19.00 -1.94 -21.43
CA SER A 180 -20.15 -1.07 -21.72
C SER A 180 -20.95 -0.65 -20.49
N GLU A 181 -20.85 -1.38 -19.38
CA GLU A 181 -21.54 -1.10 -18.12
C GLU A 181 -20.69 -0.27 -17.15
N ILE A 182 -19.38 -0.21 -17.39
CA ILE A 182 -18.43 0.50 -16.54
C ILE A 182 -18.26 1.90 -17.10
N GLY A 183 -19.06 2.84 -16.60
CA GLY A 183 -18.77 4.26 -16.78
C GLY A 183 -17.42 4.59 -16.16
N MET A 184 -16.34 4.50 -16.95
CA MET A 184 -14.99 4.89 -16.54
C MET A 184 -14.94 6.41 -16.37
N SER A 185 -15.52 6.92 -15.29
CA SER A 185 -15.23 8.25 -14.81
C SER A 185 -13.81 8.22 -14.22
N SER A 186 -12.93 8.97 -14.87
CA SER A 186 -11.51 9.30 -14.57
C SER A 186 -11.14 9.46 -13.07
N LYS A 187 -12.10 9.64 -12.16
CA LYS A 187 -11.86 9.77 -10.71
C LYS A 187 -11.17 8.58 -10.04
N ALA A 188 -11.34 7.34 -10.51
CA ALA A 188 -10.63 6.18 -9.95
C ALA A 188 -9.12 6.21 -10.25
N ALA A 189 -8.70 6.91 -11.30
CA ALA A 189 -7.30 7.10 -11.68
C ALA A 189 -6.64 8.32 -10.99
N LEU A 190 -7.43 9.26 -10.47
CA LEU A 190 -6.97 10.60 -10.06
C LEU A 190 -6.79 10.83 -8.54
N GLN A 191 -6.84 9.80 -7.70
CA GLN A 191 -6.89 10.01 -6.25
C GLN A 191 -5.53 10.00 -5.54
N TYR A 192 -4.53 10.74 -6.01
CA TYR A 192 -3.34 11.07 -5.19
C TYR A 192 -2.66 12.38 -5.67
N CYS A 193 -3.36 13.51 -5.56
CA CYS A 193 -2.74 14.84 -5.59
C CYS A 193 -3.03 15.55 -4.28
N GLN A 194 -2.10 15.48 -3.32
CA GLN A 194 -2.03 16.45 -2.23
C GLN A 194 -0.67 17.12 -2.28
N VAL A 195 -0.68 18.40 -2.66
CA VAL A 195 0.50 19.24 -2.78
C VAL A 195 0.98 19.60 -1.38
N SER A 196 2.23 19.27 -1.03
CA SER A 196 2.82 19.55 0.28
C SER A 196 3.90 20.63 0.19
N LYS A 197 4.15 21.37 1.29
CA LYS A 197 5.20 22.40 1.36
C LYS A 197 6.61 21.85 1.03
N THR A 198 6.84 20.56 1.26
CA THR A 198 8.09 19.83 0.97
C THR A 198 8.43 19.85 -0.52
N GLN A 199 7.42 19.73 -1.41
CA GLN A 199 7.61 19.71 -2.86
C GLN A 199 8.25 21.01 -3.38
N SER A 200 7.94 22.16 -2.77
CA SER A 200 8.51 23.46 -3.16
C SER A 200 10.02 23.54 -2.89
N GLY A 201 10.49 22.94 -1.80
CA GLY A 201 11.92 22.87 -1.47
C GLY A 201 12.70 22.01 -2.46
N VAL A 202 12.20 20.80 -2.74
CA VAL A 202 12.79 19.88 -3.72
C VAL A 202 12.81 20.53 -5.10
N LYS A 203 11.71 21.17 -5.51
CA LYS A 203 11.62 21.88 -6.79
C LYS A 203 12.72 22.91 -6.97
N LYS A 204 12.91 23.80 -5.99
CA LYS A 204 13.97 24.82 -6.06
C LYS A 204 15.35 24.20 -6.24
N ALA A 205 15.61 23.10 -5.54
CA ALA A 205 16.88 22.40 -5.64
C ALA A 205 17.05 21.74 -7.03
N VAL A 206 16.01 21.10 -7.58
CA VAL A 206 16.06 20.53 -8.93
C VAL A 206 16.25 21.63 -9.98
N SER A 207 15.52 22.75 -9.88
CA SER A 207 15.65 23.88 -10.81
C SER A 207 17.04 24.52 -10.79
N SER A 208 17.78 24.41 -9.68
CA SER A 208 19.17 24.89 -9.59
C SER A 208 20.16 24.11 -10.47
N THR A 209 19.76 22.96 -11.02
CA THR A 209 20.59 22.13 -11.92
C THR A 209 20.70 22.68 -13.34
N GLY A 210 19.94 23.74 -13.68
CA GLY A 210 19.94 24.34 -15.02
C GLY A 210 19.07 23.61 -16.05
N TRP A 211 18.42 22.51 -15.67
CA TRP A 211 17.47 21.79 -16.53
C TRP A 211 16.04 22.31 -16.38
N ARG A 212 15.27 22.25 -17.46
CA ARG A 212 13.84 22.57 -17.44
C ARG A 212 13.13 21.57 -16.53
N CYS A 213 12.40 22.09 -15.55
CA CYS A 213 11.66 21.29 -14.58
C CYS A 213 10.18 21.64 -14.66
N GLU A 214 9.33 20.62 -14.65
CA GLU A 214 7.87 20.76 -14.65
C GLU A 214 7.33 20.21 -13.33
N SER A 215 6.39 20.91 -12.70
CA SER A 215 5.77 20.47 -11.45
C SER A 215 4.39 19.91 -11.72
N GLU A 216 4.01 18.86 -11.00
CA GLU A 216 2.75 18.15 -11.21
C GLU A 216 2.58 17.72 -12.68
N ALA A 217 3.70 17.37 -13.32
CA ALA A 217 3.72 17.01 -14.73
C ALA A 217 2.95 15.71 -14.93
N VAL A 218 2.04 15.70 -15.90
CA VAL A 218 1.34 14.47 -16.28
C VAL A 218 2.27 13.64 -17.15
N VAL A 219 2.73 12.52 -16.61
CA VAL A 219 3.54 11.52 -17.29
C VAL A 219 2.69 10.27 -17.43
N ASP A 220 2.32 9.97 -18.68
CA ASP A 220 1.38 8.90 -19.01
C ASP A 220 0.03 9.08 -18.26
N VAL A 221 -0.30 8.18 -17.34
CA VAL A 221 -1.54 8.24 -16.53
C VAL A 221 -1.35 8.85 -15.13
N TYR A 222 -0.14 9.32 -14.81
CA TYR A 222 0.20 9.81 -13.47
C TYR A 222 0.55 11.29 -13.46
N ALA A 223 0.17 11.97 -12.38
CA ALA A 223 0.81 13.23 -12.00
C ALA A 223 2.09 12.91 -11.19
N VAL A 224 3.23 13.39 -11.66
CA VAL A 224 4.53 13.30 -10.98
C VAL A 224 4.84 14.64 -10.32
N ASP A 225 5.37 14.63 -9.10
CA ASP A 225 5.59 15.89 -8.36
C ASP A 225 6.54 16.84 -9.09
N ILE A 226 7.68 16.33 -9.57
CA ILE A 226 8.61 17.08 -10.41
C ILE A 226 9.13 16.18 -11.53
N ALA A 227 9.07 16.64 -12.78
CA ALA A 227 9.66 15.96 -13.92
C ALA A 227 10.78 16.80 -14.54
N ILE A 228 11.81 16.11 -15.05
CA ILE A 228 12.80 16.62 -15.99
C ILE A 228 12.62 15.82 -17.28
N PRO A 229 11.67 16.21 -18.15
CA PRO A 229 11.27 15.39 -19.30
C PRO A 229 12.42 15.10 -20.26
N GLU A 230 13.32 16.07 -20.46
CA GLU A 230 14.46 15.94 -21.36
C GLU A 230 15.42 14.82 -20.95
N LEU A 231 15.49 14.49 -19.66
CA LEU A 231 16.34 13.43 -19.11
C LEU A 231 15.52 12.21 -18.68
N LYS A 232 14.20 12.22 -18.88
CA LYS A 232 13.26 11.23 -18.33
C LYS A 232 13.49 10.97 -16.84
N ILE A 233 13.64 12.02 -16.04
CA ILE A 233 13.74 11.90 -14.58
C ILE A 233 12.42 12.34 -13.94
N ALA A 234 11.89 11.52 -13.05
CA ALA A 234 10.70 11.79 -12.25
C ALA A 234 11.10 11.82 -10.78
N VAL A 235 10.90 12.94 -10.08
CA VAL A 235 11.14 13.06 -8.63
C VAL A 235 9.80 12.98 -7.93
N GLU A 236 9.66 12.02 -7.02
CA GLU A 236 8.46 11.79 -6.20
C GLU A 236 8.76 12.20 -4.76
N VAL A 237 7.98 13.13 -4.21
CA VAL A 237 8.10 13.67 -2.87
C VAL A 237 6.97 13.11 -2.01
N ASP A 238 7.26 11.97 -1.39
CA ASP A 238 6.25 11.18 -0.69
C ASP A 238 6.00 11.71 0.73
N GLY A 239 4.77 12.14 0.98
CA GLY A 239 4.29 12.44 2.33
C GLY A 239 3.94 11.19 3.15
N PRO A 240 3.58 11.34 4.44
CA PRO A 240 3.30 10.22 5.34
C PRO A 240 2.18 9.27 4.88
N SER A 241 1.27 9.72 4.02
CA SER A 241 0.21 8.90 3.43
C SER A 241 0.70 7.81 2.47
N HIS A 242 1.92 7.96 1.94
CA HIS A 242 2.55 7.01 1.01
C HIS A 242 3.22 5.85 1.74
N PHE A 243 3.27 5.88 3.08
CA PHE A 243 3.98 4.90 3.89
C PHE A 243 3.03 4.20 4.88
N THR A 244 3.48 3.04 5.36
CA THR A 244 2.92 2.41 6.55
C THR A 244 3.02 3.36 7.73
N ARG A 245 2.10 3.22 8.67
CA ARG A 245 2.15 4.02 9.89
C ARG A 245 3.02 3.39 10.97
N THR A 246 3.12 2.06 10.96
CA THR A 246 4.04 1.26 11.79
C THR A 246 5.49 1.40 11.38
N LYS A 247 6.40 1.07 12.31
CA LYS A 247 7.84 1.01 12.06
C LYS A 247 8.31 -0.42 11.69
N PRO A 248 9.34 -0.56 10.84
CA PRO A 248 9.91 0.50 10.00
C PRO A 248 8.90 0.99 8.96
N LYS A 249 9.00 2.28 8.60
CA LYS A 249 8.16 2.87 7.55
C LYS A 249 8.45 2.15 6.23
N ARG A 250 7.41 1.62 5.58
CA ARG A 250 7.48 0.98 4.27
C ARG A 250 6.55 1.70 3.31
N ARG A 251 6.96 1.87 2.06
CA ARG A 251 6.10 2.43 1.03
C ARG A 251 4.89 1.52 0.79
N LEU A 252 3.71 2.11 0.63
CA LEU A 252 2.48 1.37 0.31
C LEU A 252 2.49 0.95 -1.16
N GLY A 253 1.81 -0.17 -1.45
CA GLY A 253 1.83 -0.76 -2.79
C GLY A 253 1.36 0.15 -3.93
N PRO A 254 0.36 1.05 -3.78
CA PRO A 254 0.00 1.99 -4.83
C PRO A 254 1.18 2.88 -5.26
N SER A 255 1.92 3.42 -4.28
CA SER A 255 3.10 4.26 -4.54
C SER A 255 4.22 3.44 -5.19
N THR A 256 4.46 2.21 -4.70
CA THR A 256 5.43 1.29 -5.32
C THR A 256 5.06 0.94 -6.78
N MET A 257 3.78 0.67 -7.06
CA MET A 257 3.28 0.38 -8.40
C MET A 257 3.51 1.55 -9.35
N LYS A 258 3.16 2.79 -8.93
CA LYS A 258 3.39 4.00 -9.71
C LYS A 258 4.85 4.12 -10.12
N MET A 259 5.76 3.97 -9.16
CA MET A 259 7.20 4.05 -9.41
C MET A 259 7.68 2.97 -10.40
N ARG A 260 7.23 1.72 -10.25
CA ARG A 260 7.58 0.64 -11.19
C ARG A 260 7.06 0.91 -12.59
N HIS A 261 5.82 1.40 -12.71
CA HIS A 261 5.24 1.69 -14.02
C HIS A 261 5.99 2.83 -14.73
N LEU A 262 6.28 3.93 -14.03
CA LEU A 262 7.13 5.01 -14.55
C LEU A 262 8.52 4.48 -14.99
N ALA A 263 9.14 3.63 -14.17
CA ALA A 263 10.41 3.00 -14.52
C ALA A 263 10.32 2.14 -15.79
N SER A 264 9.26 1.34 -15.94
CA SER A 264 9.02 0.55 -17.15
C SER A 264 8.76 1.41 -18.40
N ALA A 265 8.22 2.63 -18.22
CA ALA A 265 8.08 3.63 -19.27
C ALA A 265 9.40 4.37 -19.61
N GLY A 266 10.52 3.93 -19.02
CA GLY A 266 11.86 4.45 -19.26
C GLY A 266 12.19 5.71 -18.45
N TRP A 267 11.45 5.99 -17.37
CA TRP A 267 11.79 7.08 -16.46
C TRP A 267 12.72 6.60 -15.34
N THR A 268 13.70 7.43 -14.99
CA THR A 268 14.42 7.28 -13.73
C THR A 268 13.60 7.93 -12.63
N VAL A 269 13.03 7.12 -11.74
CA VAL A 269 12.21 7.63 -10.62
C VAL A 269 13.09 7.82 -9.38
N PHE A 270 13.15 9.04 -8.87
CA PHE A 270 13.91 9.42 -7.68
C PHE A 270 12.97 9.73 -6.51
N PRO A 271 12.78 8.81 -5.56
CA PRO A 271 11.90 9.02 -4.40
C PRO A 271 12.61 9.81 -3.29
N ILE A 272 11.87 10.74 -2.68
CA ILE A 272 12.27 11.49 -1.49
C ILE A 272 11.09 11.48 -0.52
N SER A 273 11.25 10.96 0.68
CA SER A 273 10.22 11.09 1.71
C SER A 273 10.26 12.46 2.40
N SER A 274 9.13 12.91 2.94
CA SER A 274 9.10 14.12 3.78
C SER A 274 10.05 14.03 4.97
N ASP A 275 10.16 12.85 5.58
CA ASP A 275 11.00 12.62 6.76
C ASP A 275 12.49 12.75 6.40
N GLU A 276 12.93 12.22 5.26
CA GLU A 276 14.30 12.41 4.74
C GLU A 276 14.56 13.87 4.36
N TRP A 277 13.54 14.59 3.88
CA TRP A 277 13.70 15.98 3.47
C TRP A 277 13.77 16.96 4.66
N ASP A 278 13.04 16.67 5.73
CA ASP A 278 13.04 17.50 6.94
C ASP A 278 14.34 17.36 7.75
N ASP A 279 15.06 16.25 7.59
CA ASP A 279 16.41 16.07 8.13
C ASP A 279 17.46 16.78 7.24
N ARG A 280 18.24 17.69 7.83
CA ARG A 280 19.20 18.52 7.10
C ARG A 280 20.33 17.71 6.43
N HIS A 281 20.79 16.64 7.07
CA HIS A 281 21.88 15.83 6.53
C HIS A 281 21.36 14.91 5.43
N ALA A 282 20.24 14.22 5.66
CA ALA A 282 19.62 13.33 4.68
C ALA A 282 19.12 14.09 3.44
N SER A 283 18.55 15.29 3.61
CA SER A 283 18.15 16.13 2.49
C SER A 283 19.34 16.56 1.61
N GLN A 284 20.47 16.93 2.22
CA GLN A 284 21.68 17.25 1.46
C GLN A 284 22.22 16.03 0.69
N GLU A 285 22.26 14.86 1.33
CA GLU A 285 22.67 13.61 0.68
C GLU A 285 21.77 13.27 -0.51
N LYS A 286 20.44 13.39 -0.36
CA LYS A 286 19.48 13.18 -1.46
C LYS A 286 19.69 14.17 -2.60
N LEU A 287 20.02 15.42 -2.29
CA LEU A 287 20.31 16.41 -3.33
C LEU A 287 21.58 16.08 -4.11
N ASP A 288 22.61 15.59 -3.43
CA ASP A 288 23.85 15.21 -4.10
C ASP A 288 23.66 13.95 -4.96
N GLN A 289 22.90 12.97 -4.49
CA GLN A 289 22.47 11.82 -5.29
C GLN A 289 21.65 12.24 -6.53
N LEU A 290 20.68 13.13 -6.35
CA LEU A 290 19.86 13.63 -7.46
C LEU A 290 20.72 14.38 -8.50
N ARG A 291 21.65 15.21 -8.05
CA ARG A 291 22.60 15.91 -8.95
C ARG A 291 23.43 14.91 -9.74
N GLU A 292 23.93 13.86 -9.09
CA GLU A 292 24.70 12.82 -9.76
C GLU A 292 23.88 12.13 -10.85
N ILE A 293 22.63 11.75 -10.55
CA ILE A 293 21.71 11.13 -11.52
C ILE A 293 21.47 12.06 -12.72
N VAL A 294 21.21 13.36 -12.47
CA VAL A 294 21.03 14.36 -13.53
C VAL A 294 22.26 14.44 -14.43
N VAL A 295 23.46 14.49 -13.84
CA VAL A 295 24.73 14.53 -14.60
C VAL A 295 24.94 13.24 -15.41
N GLN A 296 24.66 12.08 -14.82
CA GLN A 296 24.80 10.79 -15.51
C GLN A 296 23.84 10.69 -16.70
N GLN A 297 22.56 11.05 -16.52
CA GLN A 297 21.57 11.02 -17.60
C GLN A 297 21.86 12.04 -18.70
N ALA A 298 22.32 13.24 -18.35
CA ALA A 298 22.75 14.25 -19.32
C ALA A 298 23.92 13.75 -20.18
N LYS A 299 24.92 13.11 -19.57
CA LYS A 299 26.06 12.50 -20.28
C LYS A 299 25.62 11.36 -21.20
N ALA A 300 24.73 10.49 -20.74
CA ALA A 300 24.20 9.39 -21.55
C ALA A 300 23.45 9.92 -22.79
N LYS A 301 22.62 10.95 -22.60
CA LYS A 301 21.90 11.61 -23.69
C LYS A 301 22.83 12.20 -24.74
N LEU A 302 23.89 12.90 -24.33
CA LEU A 302 24.87 13.50 -25.25
C LEU A 302 25.63 12.44 -26.07
N LYS A 303 25.93 11.28 -25.47
CA LYS A 303 26.59 10.17 -26.19
C LYS A 303 25.67 9.52 -27.21
N GLY A 304 24.39 9.33 -26.89
CA GLY A 304 23.40 8.75 -27.80
C GLY A 304 22.99 9.65 -28.97
N THR A 305 23.36 10.93 -28.97
CA THR A 305 23.17 11.84 -30.12
C THR A 305 24.27 11.78 -31.17
N HIS A 306 25.33 10.99 -30.95
CA HIS A 306 26.48 10.85 -31.86
C HIS A 306 26.61 9.44 -32.49
N GLU A 307 25.63 8.56 -32.26
CA GLU A 307 25.44 7.28 -32.97
C GLU A 307 24.27 7.39 -33.95
#